data_AF-A0A1Y1MGA1-F1
#
_entry.id   AF-A0A1Y1MGA1-F1
#
_cell.length_a   1.000
_cell.length_b   1.000
_cell.length_c   1.000
_cell.angle_alpha   90.00
_cell.angle_beta   90.00
_cell.angle_gamma   90.00
#
_symmetry.space_group_name_H-M   'P 1'
#
loop_
_entity.id
_entity.type
_entity.pdbx_description
1 polymer ?
#
loop_
_entity_poly.entity_id
_entity_poly.type
_entity_poly.pdbx_seq_one_letter_code
_entity_poly.pdbx_strand_id
1 'polypeptide(L)'
;MTECICASNANPDESYSWFRNRTFFKSSCFKCLLRCVTTKMGHFKTDGTVDIDGTVAQYRGVLTKDQVTKCVTPQQNNLDLCDKAYQILLCNEKTIRGTVVVY
;
A
#
# COMPACT_ATOMS: atom_id res chain seq x y z
N MET A 1 9.12 -1.97 -10.41
CA MET A 1 8.16 -3.09 -10.23
C MET A 1 8.89 -4.42 -10.14
N THR A 2 9.68 -4.81 -11.15
CA THR A 2 10.41 -6.09 -11.23
C THR A 2 11.21 -6.43 -9.97
N GLU A 3 11.95 -5.48 -9.42
CA GLU A 3 12.74 -5.71 -8.20
C GLU A 3 11.87 -6.14 -7.00
N CYS A 4 10.72 -5.50 -6.80
CA CYS A 4 9.81 -5.85 -5.72
C CYS A 4 9.09 -7.18 -5.96
N ILE A 5 8.79 -7.51 -7.22
CA ILE A 5 8.25 -8.83 -7.59
C ILE A 5 9.24 -9.92 -7.17
N CYS A 6 10.52 -9.76 -7.54
CA CYS A 6 11.57 -10.71 -7.18
C CYS A 6 11.76 -10.80 -5.65
N ALA A 7 11.83 -9.67 -4.95
CA ALA A 7 12.07 -9.65 -3.51
C ALA A 7 10.91 -10.26 -2.69
N SER A 8 9.68 -10.12 -3.17
CA SER A 8 8.48 -10.61 -2.48
C SER A 8 8.01 -11.98 -2.95
N ASN A 9 8.58 -12.50 -4.04
CA ASN A 9 8.08 -13.67 -4.77
C ASN A 9 6.59 -13.52 -5.18
N ALA A 10 6.13 -12.28 -5.39
CA ALA A 10 4.74 -12.03 -5.78
C ALA A 10 4.46 -12.53 -7.18
N ASN A 11 3.22 -12.96 -7.41
CA ASN A 11 2.77 -13.30 -8.75
C ASN A 11 2.85 -12.03 -9.64
N PRO A 12 3.58 -12.07 -10.77
CA PRO A 12 3.67 -10.94 -11.67
C PRO A 12 2.31 -10.45 -12.16
N ASP A 13 1.36 -11.34 -12.45
CA ASP A 13 0.04 -10.97 -12.96
C ASP A 13 -0.78 -10.23 -11.90
N GLU A 14 -0.74 -10.67 -10.64
CA GLU A 14 -1.35 -9.95 -9.51
C GLU A 14 -0.73 -8.55 -9.36
N SER A 15 0.59 -8.48 -9.46
CA SER A 15 1.37 -7.24 -9.32
C SER A 15 1.01 -6.22 -10.41
N TYR A 16 0.93 -6.66 -11.67
CA TYR A 16 0.55 -5.80 -12.80
C TYR A 16 -0.94 -5.45 -12.80
N SER A 17 -1.81 -6.35 -12.34
CA SER A 17 -3.24 -6.08 -12.16
C SER A 17 -3.47 -4.99 -11.11
N TRP A 18 -2.77 -5.06 -9.98
CA TRP A 18 -2.77 -3.98 -8.99
C TRP A 18 -2.28 -2.66 -9.56
N PHE A 19 -1.15 -2.67 -10.25
CA PHE A 19 -0.55 -1.44 -10.79
C PHE A 19 -1.47 -0.74 -11.80
N ARG A 20 -2.13 -1.49 -12.69
CA ARG A 20 -3.01 -0.92 -13.73
C ARG A 20 -4.43 -0.66 -13.25
N ASN A 21 -5.01 -1.62 -12.53
CA ASN A 21 -6.44 -1.64 -12.26
C ASN A 21 -6.78 -1.33 -10.80
N ARG A 22 -5.77 -1.19 -9.93
CA ARG A 22 -5.93 -1.05 -8.46
C ARG A 22 -6.65 -2.24 -7.82
N THR A 23 -6.48 -3.43 -8.40
CA THR A 23 -6.95 -4.69 -7.83
C THR A 23 -6.06 -5.13 -6.68
N PHE A 24 -6.63 -5.58 -5.56
CA PHE A 24 -5.86 -6.09 -4.43
C PHE A 24 -6.00 -7.61 -4.33
N PHE A 25 -4.93 -8.26 -3.86
CA PHE A 25 -4.87 -9.70 -3.64
C PHE A 25 -4.45 -10.00 -2.21
N LYS A 26 -4.99 -11.05 -1.60
CA LYS A 26 -4.71 -11.36 -0.19
C LYS A 26 -3.42 -12.16 0.05
N SER A 27 -2.74 -12.59 -1.02
CA SER A 27 -1.53 -13.41 -0.91
C SER A 27 -0.44 -12.68 -0.09
N SER A 28 0.28 -13.42 0.76
CA SER A 28 1.35 -12.85 1.59
C SER A 28 2.44 -12.20 0.74
N CYS A 29 2.77 -12.82 -0.40
CA CYS A 29 3.74 -12.30 -1.37
C CYS A 29 3.26 -10.95 -1.95
N PHE A 30 1.99 -10.82 -2.33
CA PHE A 30 1.44 -9.55 -2.81
C PHE A 30 1.45 -8.46 -1.73
N LYS A 31 1.10 -8.78 -0.48
CA LYS A 31 1.22 -7.81 0.62
C LYS A 31 2.66 -7.30 0.77
N CYS A 32 3.64 -8.19 0.66
CA CYS A 32 5.05 -7.80 0.72
C CYS A 32 5.54 -7.05 -0.53
N LEU A 33 4.99 -7.32 -1.71
CA LEU A 33 5.19 -6.48 -2.90
C LEU A 33 4.80 -5.03 -2.60
N LEU A 34 3.59 -4.83 -2.05
CA LEU A 34 3.09 -3.50 -1.72
C LEU A 34 4.01 -2.75 -0.76
N ARG A 35 4.47 -3.43 0.30
CA ARG A 35 5.46 -2.89 1.23
C ARG A 35 6.74 -2.48 0.50
N CYS A 36 7.29 -3.34 -0.34
CA CYS A 36 8.51 -3.02 -1.09
C CYS A 36 8.34 -1.77 -1.96
N VAL A 37 7.23 -1.69 -2.69
CA VAL A 37 6.95 -0.56 -3.58
C VAL A 37 6.81 0.73 -2.78
N THR A 38 5.99 0.76 -1.73
CA THR A 38 5.79 1.98 -0.93
C THR A 38 7.04 2.42 -0.17
N THR A 39 7.89 1.48 0.25
CA THR A 39 9.18 1.82 0.85
C THR A 39 10.13 2.46 -0.16
N LYS A 40 10.22 1.93 -1.38
CA LYS A 40 11.07 2.51 -2.44
C LYS A 40 10.59 3.88 -2.91
N MET A 41 9.29 4.13 -2.83
CA MET A 41 8.70 5.43 -3.14
C MET A 41 8.84 6.44 -2.00
N GLY A 42 9.31 6.02 -0.81
CA GLY A 42 9.50 6.89 0.35
C GLY A 42 8.27 7.10 1.22
N HIS A 43 7.13 6.44 0.93
CA HIS A 43 5.91 6.55 1.74
C HIS A 43 6.00 5.77 3.04
N PHE A 44 6.76 4.68 3.03
CA PHE A 44 6.95 3.81 4.19
C PHE A 44 8.44 3.73 4.52
N LYS A 45 8.78 3.99 5.77
CA LYS A 45 10.11 3.66 6.29
C LYS A 45 10.24 2.14 6.49
N THR A 46 11.47 1.66 6.61
CA THR A 46 11.77 0.23 6.77
C THR A 46 11.19 -0.37 8.06
N ASP A 47 10.99 0.46 9.08
CA ASP A 47 10.34 0.16 10.36
C ASP A 47 8.80 0.16 10.31
N GLY A 48 8.21 0.47 9.15
CA GLY A 48 6.76 0.56 8.97
C GLY A 48 6.13 1.88 9.37
N THR A 49 6.92 2.91 9.71
CA THR A 49 6.43 4.29 9.88
C THR A 49 6.02 4.86 8.52
N VAL A 50 4.89 5.58 8.47
CA VAL A 50 4.37 6.18 7.24
C VAL A 50 4.72 7.65 7.17
N ASP A 51 5.25 8.10 6.04
CA ASP A 51 5.37 9.53 5.71
C ASP A 51 4.01 10.03 5.19
N ILE A 52 3.23 10.61 6.09
CA ILE A 52 1.88 11.12 5.77
C ILE A 52 1.96 12.25 4.73
N ASP A 53 2.94 13.14 4.86
CA ASP A 53 3.07 14.30 3.98
C ASP A 53 3.53 13.86 2.58
N GLY A 54 4.51 12.97 2.51
CA GLY A 54 4.93 12.35 1.26
C GLY A 54 3.82 11.55 0.58
N THR A 55 2.98 10.86 1.37
CA THR A 55 1.81 10.13 0.85
C THR A 55 0.77 11.09 0.27
N VAL A 56 0.39 12.15 0.98
CA VAL A 56 -0.56 13.16 0.47
C VAL A 56 -0.06 13.82 -0.82
N ALA A 57 1.24 14.15 -0.88
CA ALA A 57 1.85 14.72 -2.06
C ALA A 57 1.77 13.79 -3.28
N GLN A 58 1.98 12.48 -3.09
CA GLN A 58 1.89 11.47 -4.16
C GLN A 58 0.51 11.43 -4.82
N TYR A 59 -0.54 11.52 -4.02
CA TYR A 59 -1.92 11.53 -4.50
C TYR A 59 -2.35 12.90 -5.03
N ARG A 60 -1.42 13.87 -5.18
CA ARG A 60 -1.67 15.21 -5.74
C ARG A 60 -2.87 15.91 -5.09
N GLY A 61 -3.02 15.75 -3.77
CA GLY A 61 -4.09 16.35 -3.00
C GLY A 61 -5.45 15.65 -3.08
N VAL A 62 -5.56 14.51 -3.78
CA VAL A 62 -6.79 13.70 -3.77
C VAL A 62 -7.10 13.16 -2.37
N LEU A 63 -6.06 12.87 -1.58
CA LEU A 63 -6.19 12.55 -0.16
C LEU A 63 -5.71 13.71 0.70
N THR A 64 -6.45 14.00 1.77
CA THR A 64 -6.02 14.92 2.84
C THR A 64 -5.18 14.19 3.89
N LYS A 65 -4.42 14.95 4.70
CA LYS A 65 -3.67 14.37 5.83
C LYS A 65 -4.57 13.59 6.79
N ASP A 66 -5.78 14.11 7.06
CA ASP A 66 -6.75 13.44 7.93
C ASP A 66 -7.23 12.11 7.35
N GLN A 67 -7.47 12.05 6.04
CA GLN A 67 -7.86 10.82 5.36
C GLN A 67 -6.75 9.76 5.42
N VAL A 68 -5.51 10.15 5.15
CA VAL A 68 -4.36 9.23 5.27
C VAL A 68 -4.19 8.78 6.72
N THR A 69 -4.30 9.70 7.69
CA THR A 69 -4.15 9.39 9.11
C THR A 69 -5.21 8.39 9.59
N LYS A 70 -6.46 8.53 9.15
CA LYS A 70 -7.54 7.57 9.43
C LYS A 70 -7.21 6.15 8.94
N CYS A 71 -6.45 6.01 7.85
CA CYS A 71 -5.99 4.71 7.36
C CYS A 71 -4.78 4.17 8.11
N VAL A 72 -3.89 5.05 8.60
CA VAL A 72 -2.66 4.67 9.31
C VAL A 72 -2.90 4.30 10.77
N THR A 73 -3.70 5.08 11.50
CA THR A 73 -3.92 4.92 12.95
C THR A 73 -4.35 3.50 13.36
N PRO A 74 -5.29 2.83 12.68
CA PRO A 74 -5.69 1.47 13.04
C PRO A 74 -4.57 0.43 12.90
N GLN A 75 -3.51 0.75 12.16
CA GLN A 75 -2.42 -0.17 11.84
C GLN A 75 -1.14 0.15 12.60
N GLN A 76 -1.16 1.08 13.57
CA GLN A 76 0.04 1.47 14.33
C GLN A 76 0.69 0.28 15.05
N ASN A 77 -0.13 -0.61 15.60
CA ASN A 77 0.31 -1.79 16.34
C ASN A 77 0.41 -3.06 15.49
N ASN A 78 0.24 -2.96 14.16
CA ASN A 78 0.38 -4.11 13.27
C ASN A 78 1.86 -4.40 13.02
N LEU A 79 2.35 -5.51 13.61
CA LEU A 79 3.76 -5.93 13.52
C LEU A 79 4.09 -6.63 12.19
N ASP A 80 3.09 -7.12 11.47
CA ASP A 80 3.29 -7.61 10.10
C ASP A 80 3.36 -6.40 9.17
N LEU A 81 4.59 -5.99 8.84
CA LEU A 81 4.83 -4.82 8.00
C LEU A 81 4.27 -4.97 6.58
N CYS A 82 4.14 -6.19 6.08
CA CYS A 82 3.52 -6.45 4.78
C CYS A 82 2.00 -6.26 4.87
N ASP A 83 1.37 -6.82 5.90
CA ASP A 83 -0.06 -6.63 6.14
C ASP A 83 -0.39 -5.16 6.45
N LYS A 84 0.40 -4.49 7.29
CA LYS A 84 0.28 -3.06 7.58
C LYS A 84 0.26 -2.22 6.30
N ALA A 85 1.22 -2.42 5.40
CA ALA A 85 1.27 -1.71 4.12
C ALA A 85 0.03 -1.99 3.27
N TYR A 86 -0.39 -3.26 3.20
CA TYR A 86 -1.59 -3.67 2.49
C TYR A 86 -2.85 -2.98 3.01
N GLN A 87 -3.10 -3.00 4.32
CA GLN A 87 -4.30 -2.42 4.93
C GLN A 87 -4.36 -0.90 4.71
N ILE A 88 -3.24 -0.21 4.85
CA ILE A 88 -3.16 1.24 4.63
C ILE A 88 -3.45 1.58 3.17
N LEU A 89 -2.82 0.90 2.22
CA LEU A 89 -3.05 1.14 0.78
C LEU A 89 -4.48 0.82 0.37
N LEU A 90 -5.04 -0.28 0.88
CA LEU A 90 -6.43 -0.65 0.62
C LEU A 90 -7.40 0.41 1.16
N CYS A 91 -7.15 0.93 2.37
CA CYS A 91 -7.95 2.00 2.95
C CYS A 91 -7.85 3.31 2.14
N ASN A 92 -6.65 3.68 1.69
CA ASN A 92 -6.45 4.86 0.84
C ASN A 92 -7.23 4.71 -0.48
N GLU A 93 -7.10 3.58 -1.18
CA GLU A 93 -7.84 3.35 -2.43
C GLU A 93 -9.37 3.31 -2.22
N LYS A 94 -9.86 2.74 -1.10
CA LYS A 94 -11.28 2.82 -0.72
C LYS A 94 -11.72 4.25 -0.46
N THR A 95 -10.88 5.07 0.16
CA THR A 95 -11.17 6.48 0.40
C THR A 95 -11.27 7.27 -0.91
N ILE A 96 -10.46 6.92 -1.91
CA ILE A 96 -10.47 7.57 -3.24
C ILE A 96 -11.66 7.10 -4.09
N ARG A 97 -11.91 5.79 -4.15
CA ARG A 97 -12.83 5.17 -5.13
C ARG A 97 -14.16 4.71 -4.56
N GLY A 98 -14.32 4.72 -3.23
CA GLY A 98 -15.46 4.13 -2.52
C GLY A 98 -15.41 2.60 -2.47
N THR A 99 -15.20 1.94 -3.61
CA THR A 99 -15.10 0.46 -3.72
C THR A 99 -13.79 0.03 -4.38
N VAL A 100 -13.21 -1.05 -3.87
CA VAL A 100 -11.97 -1.66 -4.39
C VAL A 100 -12.21 -3.15 -4.59
N VAL A 101 -11.79 -3.69 -5.73
CA VAL A 101 -11.85 -5.12 -6.03
C VAL A 101 -10.74 -5.84 -5.26
N VAL A 102 -11.13 -6.86 -4.49
CA VAL A 102 -10.22 -7.68 -3.71
C VAL A 102 -10.47 -9.16 -4.04
N TYR A 103 -9.41 -9.87 -4.42
CA TYR A 103 -9.41 -11.32 -4.63
C TYR A 103 -8.71 -12.04 -3.46
#